data_AF-A0A1V2Q0S1-F1
#
_entry.id   AF-A0A1V2Q0S1-F1
#
_cell.length_a   1.000
_cell.length_b   1.000
_cell.length_c   1.000
_cell.angle_alpha   90.00
_cell.angle_beta   90.00
_cell.angle_gamma   90.00
#
_symmetry.space_group_name_H-M   'P 1'
#
loop_
_entity.id
_entity.type
_entity.pdbx_description
1 polymer ?
#
loop_
_entity_poly.entity_id
_entity_poly.type
_entity_poly.pdbx_seq_one_letter_code
_entity_poly.pdbx_strand_id
1 'polypeptide(L)'
;MVPIRRGLGLLAAAGLLVAGIAAANPPSAEADVAAVPPAELNSGVTRAGTAVPIDMALTYGGSRRAEIRAPGSTYIKVHFGSFKLAHGDYVTVASPDRREVHTYFGEDARGSAFTKHGGSGFAAMSVDGDTAIVTLHATGSRNPARLGVRINQYFRGYDTAETAAHNPGTLSVCGTDARRDVACYQTSHPTEYTRANAVARQLLNGIGHCTAWRVGNTNRMLTNQHCMENASDLRASEFQFDYQCATCGGNNPRTGTKVSGLELIKISGLNQLDYALFSVNNFDRVQSFGTLYLETRESIAGERIYIPGHGDVKPKRLSLFEDSQGGATCKIDTVSAGVNTGYRCDTSGGNSGSPVLAASSHKVIALHHLGGCPNWGTRIKLVYDQIRTDIDNTPR
;
A
#
# COMPACT_ATOMS: atom_id res chain seq x y z
N MET A 1 64.62 -37.15 -14.04
CA MET A 1 65.87 -37.65 -13.45
C MET A 1 65.97 -37.14 -12.02
N VAL A 2 66.02 -38.05 -11.05
CA VAL A 2 66.28 -37.87 -9.60
C VAL A 2 67.81 -37.64 -9.42
N PRO A 3 68.37 -36.82 -8.47
CA PRO A 3 68.31 -36.99 -6.99
C PRO A 3 68.24 -35.69 -6.14
N ILE A 4 67.66 -35.63 -4.93
CA ILE A 4 68.01 -36.15 -3.58
C ILE A 4 69.38 -35.67 -3.04
N ARG A 5 69.39 -34.87 -1.94
CA ARG A 5 69.97 -35.17 -0.60
C ARG A 5 70.06 -33.90 0.29
N ARG A 6 69.48 -33.96 1.51
CA ARG A 6 70.13 -33.97 2.87
C ARG A 6 70.91 -32.68 3.19
N GLY A 7 70.73 -31.97 4.30
CA GLY A 7 70.30 -32.31 5.67
C GLY A 7 71.36 -31.80 6.66
N LEU A 8 70.95 -31.22 7.80
CA LEU A 8 71.64 -30.93 9.09
C LEU A 8 70.97 -29.65 9.66
N GLY A 9 70.37 -29.56 10.85
CA GLY A 9 70.54 -30.29 12.10
C GLY A 9 71.36 -29.44 13.07
N LEU A 10 70.75 -28.90 14.14
CA LEU A 10 71.19 -29.02 15.55
C LEU A 10 70.39 -28.12 16.54
N LEU A 11 69.88 -28.78 17.60
CA LEU A 11 69.84 -28.43 19.05
C LEU A 11 69.23 -27.07 19.48
N ALA A 12 68.04 -27.02 20.11
CA ALA A 12 67.66 -27.45 21.47
C ALA A 12 68.20 -26.56 22.61
N ALA A 13 67.31 -25.80 23.26
CA ALA A 13 67.39 -25.48 24.68
C ALA A 13 66.00 -25.08 25.21
N ALA A 14 65.55 -25.79 26.24
CA ALA A 14 64.29 -25.59 26.94
C ALA A 14 64.41 -24.45 27.96
N GLY A 15 63.33 -23.68 28.12
CA GLY A 15 63.12 -22.75 29.22
C GLY A 15 61.63 -22.67 29.55
N LEU A 16 61.20 -23.41 30.56
CA LEU A 16 59.88 -23.25 31.18
C LEU A 16 59.89 -21.98 32.03
N LEU A 17 58.93 -21.09 31.79
CA LEU A 17 58.46 -20.09 32.74
C LEU A 17 56.93 -20.12 32.75
N VAL A 18 56.39 -20.51 33.89
CA VAL A 18 54.95 -20.51 34.21
C VAL A 18 54.62 -19.16 34.82
N ALA A 19 53.59 -18.47 34.29
CA ALA A 19 52.48 -17.85 35.03
C ALA A 19 51.86 -16.69 34.23
N GLY A 20 50.52 -16.70 34.16
CA GLY A 20 49.73 -15.55 33.70
C GLY A 20 48.66 -15.89 32.67
N ILE A 21 47.71 -16.76 33.00
CA ILE A 21 46.47 -16.87 32.22
C ILE A 21 45.67 -15.60 32.52
N ALA A 22 45.80 -14.59 31.67
CA ALA A 22 44.84 -13.51 31.61
C ALA A 22 43.56 -14.10 30.99
N ALA A 23 42.54 -14.28 31.83
CA ALA A 23 41.19 -14.58 31.36
C ALA A 23 40.72 -13.39 30.50
N ALA A 24 40.71 -13.59 29.18
CA ALA A 24 40.05 -12.67 28.28
C ALA A 24 38.54 -12.75 28.55
N ASN A 25 37.97 -11.69 29.12
CA ASN A 25 36.53 -11.52 29.19
C ASN A 25 35.93 -11.64 27.77
N PRO A 26 34.81 -12.36 27.57
CA PRO A 26 34.13 -12.31 26.29
C PRO A 26 33.60 -10.88 26.09
N PRO A 27 33.76 -10.29 24.90
CA PRO A 27 33.12 -9.01 24.62
C PRO A 27 31.60 -9.21 24.70
N SER A 28 31.00 -8.56 25.69
CA SER A 28 29.57 -8.50 25.91
C SER A 28 29.09 -7.13 25.45
N ALA A 29 28.05 -7.14 24.62
CA ALA A 29 27.16 -6.01 24.31
C ALA A 29 27.82 -4.81 23.60
N GLU A 30 27.21 -4.15 22.63
CA GLU A 30 25.91 -4.22 22.00
C GLU A 30 26.19 -3.61 20.63
N ALA A 31 25.99 -4.35 19.55
CA ALA A 31 25.91 -3.69 18.26
C ALA A 31 24.63 -2.84 18.32
N ASP A 32 24.79 -1.52 18.37
CA ASP A 32 23.73 -0.59 18.00
C ASP A 32 23.12 -1.13 16.70
N VAL A 33 21.91 -1.68 16.80
CA VAL A 33 21.13 -2.05 15.64
C VAL A 33 20.74 -0.71 15.03
N ALA A 34 21.57 -0.26 14.08
CA ALA A 34 21.29 0.91 13.27
C ALA A 34 19.81 0.86 12.87
N ALA A 35 19.09 1.94 13.17
CA ALA A 35 17.71 2.11 12.76
C ALA A 35 17.61 1.72 11.29
N VAL A 36 16.78 0.72 10.98
CA VAL A 36 16.49 0.33 9.59
C VAL A 36 16.07 1.61 8.88
N PRO A 37 16.76 2.02 7.80
CA PRO A 37 16.37 3.23 7.09
C PRO A 37 14.89 3.10 6.71
N PRO A 38 14.08 4.17 6.88
CA PRO A 38 12.68 4.11 6.50
C PRO A 38 12.60 3.63 5.05
N ALA A 39 11.76 2.63 4.81
CA ALA A 39 11.73 1.99 3.52
C ALA A 39 11.44 3.05 2.43
N GLU A 40 12.40 3.24 1.53
CA GLU A 40 12.40 4.38 0.62
C GLU A 40 11.24 4.23 -0.38
N LEU A 41 10.44 5.29 -0.51
CA LEU A 41 9.40 5.39 -1.52
C LEU A 41 10.02 5.81 -2.84
N ASN A 42 9.53 5.26 -3.95
CA ASN A 42 9.81 5.81 -5.27
C ASN A 42 9.39 7.29 -5.30
N SER A 43 10.26 8.18 -5.81
CA SER A 43 10.03 9.62 -5.87
C SER A 43 8.78 10.04 -6.67
N GLY A 44 8.26 9.15 -7.53
CA GLY A 44 7.01 9.37 -8.28
C GLY A 44 5.73 9.06 -7.48
N VAL A 45 5.84 8.45 -6.30
CA VAL A 45 4.69 8.07 -5.47
C VAL A 45 4.30 9.22 -4.52
N THR A 46 3.00 9.45 -4.39
CA THR A 46 2.46 10.45 -3.45
C THR A 46 2.70 10.01 -2.02
N ARG A 47 3.28 10.90 -1.20
CA ARG A 47 3.53 10.64 0.21
C ARG A 47 2.25 10.83 1.01
N ALA A 48 1.81 9.76 1.67
CA ALA A 48 0.66 9.74 2.57
C ALA A 48 1.02 9.89 4.04
N GLY A 49 2.28 9.71 4.41
CA GLY A 49 2.64 9.67 5.82
C GLY A 49 4.12 9.46 6.06
N THR A 50 4.44 9.24 7.34
CA THR A 50 5.81 8.97 7.79
C THR A 50 5.85 7.83 8.80
N ALA A 51 7.01 7.20 8.89
CA ALA A 51 7.37 6.24 9.90
C ALA A 51 7.85 6.94 11.17
N VAL A 52 7.43 6.45 12.33
CA VAL A 52 7.88 6.93 13.64
C VAL A 52 8.37 5.74 14.47
N PRO A 53 9.66 5.69 14.82
CA PRO A 53 10.19 4.65 15.70
C PRO A 53 9.65 4.86 17.12
N ILE A 54 9.28 3.76 17.77
CA ILE A 54 8.86 3.72 19.17
C ILE A 54 9.38 2.44 19.80
N ASP A 55 9.36 2.31 21.12
CA ASP A 55 9.60 1.02 21.77
C ASP A 55 8.57 0.81 22.87
N MET A 56 7.55 -0.01 22.57
CA MET A 56 6.51 -0.37 23.51
C MET A 56 6.40 -1.89 23.58
N ALA A 57 6.21 -2.42 24.78
CA ALA A 57 5.98 -3.83 24.99
C ALA A 57 4.62 -4.04 25.67
N LEU A 58 3.82 -4.97 25.13
CA LEU A 58 2.66 -5.51 25.84
C LEU A 58 3.00 -6.92 26.31
N THR A 59 2.88 -7.16 27.61
CA THR A 59 3.27 -8.43 28.23
C THR A 59 2.17 -8.96 29.12
N TYR A 60 2.18 -10.28 29.35
CA TYR A 60 1.17 -10.93 30.19
C TYR A 60 1.25 -10.52 31.68
N GLY A 61 2.45 -10.18 32.16
CA GLY A 61 2.71 -9.74 33.54
C GLY A 61 2.78 -8.21 33.72
N GLY A 62 2.62 -7.43 32.65
CA GLY A 62 2.73 -5.98 32.66
C GLY A 62 1.53 -5.31 32.00
N SER A 63 1.76 -4.20 31.29
CA SER A 63 0.70 -3.55 30.52
C SER A 63 0.21 -4.45 29.40
N ARG A 64 -1.11 -4.59 29.29
CA ARG A 64 -1.79 -5.32 28.21
C ARG A 64 -2.45 -4.39 27.20
N ARG A 65 -2.32 -3.06 27.37
CA ARG A 65 -2.92 -2.07 26.49
C ARG A 65 -1.94 -0.93 26.23
N ALA A 66 -1.83 -0.51 24.98
CA ALA A 66 -1.11 0.68 24.57
C ALA A 66 -2.02 1.56 23.71
N GLU A 67 -1.91 2.86 23.91
CA GLU A 67 -2.49 3.88 23.04
C GLU A 67 -1.36 4.53 22.26
N ILE A 68 -1.45 4.49 20.93
CA ILE A 68 -0.53 5.19 20.03
C ILE A 68 -1.31 6.33 19.41
N ARG A 69 -0.92 7.56 19.72
CA ARG A 69 -1.62 8.77 19.30
C ARG A 69 -0.66 9.74 18.62
N ALA A 70 -1.04 10.19 17.44
CA ALA A 70 -0.34 11.23 16.69
C ALA A 70 -1.36 12.26 16.17
N PRO A 71 -1.68 13.30 16.97
CA PRO A 71 -2.78 14.23 16.68
C PRO A 71 -2.77 14.77 15.26
N GLY A 72 -3.95 14.83 14.63
CA GLY A 72 -4.13 15.33 13.25
C GLY A 72 -3.83 14.31 12.15
N SER A 73 -3.25 13.15 12.48
CA SER A 73 -2.94 12.11 11.49
C SER A 73 -4.21 11.50 10.89
N THR A 74 -4.17 11.20 9.60
CA THR A 74 -5.30 10.60 8.87
C THR A 74 -5.46 9.09 9.09
N TYR A 75 -4.40 8.41 9.52
CA TYR A 75 -4.42 7.00 9.93
C TYR A 75 -3.25 6.71 10.88
N ILE A 76 -3.34 5.59 11.60
CA ILE A 76 -2.23 4.95 12.32
C ILE A 76 -2.10 3.50 11.87
N LYS A 77 -0.87 3.07 11.56
CA LYS A 77 -0.55 1.68 11.21
C LYS A 77 0.57 1.16 12.11
N VAL A 78 0.28 0.14 12.91
CA VAL A 78 1.18 -0.36 13.96
C VAL A 78 2.08 -1.45 13.40
N HIS A 79 3.40 -1.36 13.65
CA HIS A 79 4.36 -2.40 13.32
C HIS A 79 4.82 -3.16 14.56
N PHE A 80 4.70 -4.48 14.53
CA PHE A 80 5.18 -5.38 15.57
C PHE A 80 6.53 -5.96 15.16
N GLY A 81 7.60 -5.56 15.86
CA GLY A 81 8.94 -6.13 15.67
C GLY A 81 9.09 -7.53 16.26
N SER A 82 8.26 -7.87 17.27
CA SER A 82 8.13 -9.25 17.77
C SER A 82 6.69 -9.52 18.19
N PHE A 83 6.22 -10.73 17.91
CA PHE A 83 4.84 -11.13 18.18
C PHE A 83 4.83 -12.59 18.63
N LYS A 84 4.77 -12.83 19.95
CA LYS A 84 4.81 -14.17 20.55
C LYS A 84 3.72 -14.29 21.60
N LEU A 85 2.59 -14.87 21.22
CA LEU A 85 1.46 -15.05 22.13
C LEU A 85 1.37 -16.50 22.59
N ALA A 86 0.79 -16.72 23.77
CA ALA A 86 0.35 -18.05 24.15
C ALA A 86 -0.80 -18.51 23.23
N HIS A 87 -0.94 -19.82 23.06
CA HIS A 87 -2.02 -20.41 22.25
C HIS A 87 -3.40 -19.93 22.72
N GLY A 88 -4.25 -19.56 21.75
CA GLY A 88 -5.60 -19.03 21.99
C GLY A 88 -5.67 -17.54 22.35
N ASP A 89 -4.53 -16.88 22.58
CA ASP A 89 -4.48 -15.45 22.88
C ASP A 89 -4.30 -14.63 21.59
N TYR A 90 -4.68 -13.36 21.64
CA TYR A 90 -4.68 -12.49 20.48
C TYR A 90 -4.41 -11.02 20.83
N VAL A 91 -4.00 -10.26 19.83
CA VAL A 91 -3.88 -8.80 19.91
C VAL A 91 -4.90 -8.16 18.99
N THR A 92 -5.59 -7.14 19.49
CA THR A 92 -6.41 -6.25 18.64
C THR A 92 -5.69 -4.93 18.42
N VAL A 93 -5.69 -4.44 17.19
CA VAL A 93 -5.39 -3.04 16.83
C VAL A 93 -6.71 -2.41 16.40
N ALA A 94 -7.18 -1.41 17.13
CA ALA A 94 -8.51 -0.83 16.93
C ALA A 94 -8.51 0.69 16.93
N SER A 95 -9.44 1.29 16.19
CA SER A 95 -9.80 2.70 16.38
C SER A 95 -10.44 2.89 17.77
N PRO A 96 -10.37 4.10 18.38
CA PRO A 96 -10.98 4.36 19.68
C PRO A 96 -12.48 4.07 19.73
N ASP A 97 -13.19 4.37 18.63
CA ASP A 97 -14.63 4.11 18.46
C ASP A 97 -14.96 2.66 18.10
N ARG A 98 -13.93 1.82 17.92
CA ARG A 98 -14.01 0.40 17.54
C ARG A 98 -14.74 0.13 16.22
N ARG A 99 -14.93 1.13 15.36
CA ARG A 99 -15.43 0.90 13.99
C ARG A 99 -14.45 0.06 13.18
N GLU A 100 -13.16 0.17 13.48
CA GLU A 100 -12.13 -0.72 12.95
C GLU A 100 -11.50 -1.51 14.10
N VAL A 101 -11.48 -2.83 13.95
CA VAL A 101 -10.82 -3.76 14.88
C VAL A 101 -10.16 -4.86 14.05
N HIS A 102 -8.83 -4.88 14.06
CA HIS A 102 -8.03 -5.91 13.42
C HIS A 102 -7.47 -6.85 14.48
N THR A 103 -7.64 -8.16 14.32
CA THR A 103 -7.30 -9.17 15.33
C THR A 103 -6.22 -10.11 14.82
N TYR A 104 -5.16 -10.30 15.60
CA TYR A 104 -3.99 -11.10 15.26
C TYR A 104 -3.73 -12.17 16.32
N PHE A 105 -3.55 -13.40 15.88
CA PHE A 105 -3.32 -14.56 16.75
C PHE A 105 -1.84 -14.98 16.69
N GLY A 106 -1.33 -15.60 17.76
CA GLY A 106 0.10 -15.98 17.87
C GLY A 106 0.50 -17.11 16.93
N GLU A 107 -0.39 -18.08 16.73
CA GLU A 107 -0.30 -19.15 15.76
C GLU A 107 -1.66 -19.20 15.04
N ASP A 108 -1.68 -19.56 13.75
CA ASP A 108 -2.83 -19.77 12.86
C ASP A 108 -3.10 -18.71 11.78
N ALA A 109 -3.64 -19.19 10.64
CA ALA A 109 -4.18 -18.39 9.54
C ALA A 109 -5.50 -17.64 9.87
N ARG A 110 -5.89 -17.57 11.16
CA ARG A 110 -7.20 -17.06 11.63
C ARG A 110 -7.22 -15.55 11.93
N GLY A 111 -6.18 -14.83 11.57
CA GLY A 111 -6.05 -13.38 11.82
C GLY A 111 -6.53 -12.48 10.69
N SER A 112 -6.65 -11.20 10.99
CA SER A 112 -6.75 -10.14 9.99
C SER A 112 -5.54 -10.16 9.04
N ALA A 113 -5.75 -9.62 7.84
CA ALA A 113 -4.65 -9.35 6.91
C ALA A 113 -3.56 -8.51 7.58
N PHE A 114 -2.33 -8.62 7.08
CA PHE A 114 -1.19 -7.84 7.55
C PHE A 114 -0.26 -7.52 6.38
N THR A 115 0.70 -6.62 6.59
CA THR A 115 1.73 -6.29 5.61
C THR A 115 3.14 -6.49 6.15
N LYS A 116 4.11 -6.80 5.27
CA LYS A 116 5.53 -7.03 5.61
C LYS A 116 6.41 -5.96 4.95
N HIS A 117 7.24 -5.28 5.74
CA HIS A 117 8.00 -4.09 5.32
C HIS A 117 9.51 -4.37 5.30
N GLY A 118 9.93 -5.49 4.69
CA GLY A 118 11.34 -5.88 4.51
C GLY A 118 12.10 -6.34 5.77
N GLY A 119 11.70 -5.89 6.97
CA GLY A 119 12.28 -6.28 8.26
C GLY A 119 11.59 -7.48 8.93
N SER A 120 12.09 -7.84 10.12
CA SER A 120 11.44 -8.84 10.98
C SER A 120 10.10 -8.33 11.50
N GLY A 121 9.12 -9.22 11.60
CA GLY A 121 7.80 -8.88 12.11
C GLY A 121 6.81 -8.53 11.01
N PHE A 122 5.78 -7.77 11.36
CA PHE A 122 4.73 -7.36 10.43
C PHE A 122 4.03 -6.09 10.91
N ALA A 123 3.38 -5.38 9.99
CA ALA A 123 2.46 -4.31 10.32
C ALA A 123 1.01 -4.79 10.26
N ALA A 124 0.25 -4.44 11.30
CA ALA A 124 -1.21 -4.55 11.27
C ALA A 124 -1.79 -3.70 10.13
N MET A 125 -3.00 -4.02 9.67
CA MET A 125 -3.77 -3.08 8.85
C MET A 125 -3.96 -1.75 9.58
N SER A 126 -3.99 -0.65 8.83
CA SER A 126 -4.16 0.68 9.41
C SER A 126 -5.54 0.83 10.07
N VAL A 127 -5.62 1.71 11.05
CA VAL A 127 -6.88 2.30 11.53
C VAL A 127 -6.96 3.75 11.08
N ASP A 128 -8.11 4.17 10.59
CA ASP A 128 -8.36 5.53 10.15
C ASP A 128 -8.50 6.46 11.38
N GLY A 129 -7.93 7.65 11.29
CA GLY A 129 -7.82 8.61 12.39
C GLY A 129 -6.46 8.60 13.09
N ASP A 130 -6.34 9.43 14.12
CA ASP A 130 -5.06 9.84 14.71
C ASP A 130 -4.59 8.95 15.86
N THR A 131 -5.36 7.92 16.20
CA THR A 131 -5.17 7.09 17.39
C THR A 131 -5.42 5.62 17.09
N ALA A 132 -4.49 4.76 17.50
CA ALA A 132 -4.66 3.31 17.53
C ALA A 132 -4.58 2.78 18.96
N ILE A 133 -5.51 1.91 19.30
CA ILE A 133 -5.54 1.18 20.56
C ILE A 133 -5.08 -0.25 20.32
N VAL A 134 -3.94 -0.61 20.89
CA VAL A 134 -3.38 -1.97 20.84
C VAL A 134 -3.70 -2.67 22.15
N THR A 135 -4.35 -3.82 22.12
CA THR A 135 -4.71 -4.58 23.33
C THR A 135 -4.35 -6.05 23.17
N LEU A 136 -3.61 -6.59 24.15
CA LEU A 136 -3.32 -8.00 24.31
C LEU A 136 -4.42 -8.66 25.14
N HIS A 137 -5.09 -9.65 24.57
CA HIS A 137 -6.17 -10.41 25.18
C HIS A 137 -5.67 -11.80 25.58
N ALA A 138 -5.75 -12.10 26.87
CA ALA A 138 -5.35 -13.40 27.41
C ALA A 138 -6.59 -14.21 27.78
N THR A 139 -6.65 -15.47 27.36
CA THR A 139 -7.76 -16.39 27.65
C THR A 139 -7.60 -17.15 28.98
N GLY A 140 -6.62 -16.75 29.81
CA GLY A 140 -6.41 -17.27 31.16
C GLY A 140 -5.16 -16.71 31.84
N SER A 141 -4.83 -17.20 33.04
CA SER A 141 -3.56 -16.90 33.71
C SER A 141 -2.39 -17.49 32.92
N ARG A 142 -1.34 -16.70 32.68
CA ARG A 142 -0.17 -17.08 31.87
C ARG A 142 1.12 -16.89 32.66
N ASN A 143 2.08 -17.80 32.47
CA ASN A 143 3.45 -17.60 32.93
C ASN A 143 4.14 -16.58 32.00
N PRO A 144 4.54 -15.40 32.50
CA PRO A 144 4.89 -14.24 31.67
C PRO A 144 6.27 -14.31 31.00
N ALA A 145 7.10 -15.31 31.32
CA ALA A 145 8.48 -15.33 30.84
C ALA A 145 8.55 -15.53 29.32
N ARG A 146 8.89 -14.45 28.60
CA ARG A 146 9.18 -14.37 27.14
C ARG A 146 7.98 -14.34 26.18
N LEU A 147 6.77 -14.12 26.68
CA LEU A 147 5.56 -13.97 25.86
C LEU A 147 5.03 -12.53 25.89
N GLY A 148 4.56 -12.05 24.75
CA GLY A 148 4.08 -10.70 24.54
C GLY A 148 4.32 -10.19 23.12
N VAL A 149 4.10 -8.90 22.93
CA VAL A 149 4.39 -8.23 21.66
C VAL A 149 5.26 -7.00 21.90
N ARG A 150 6.15 -6.73 20.95
CA ARG A 150 6.94 -5.48 20.90
C ARG A 150 6.52 -4.68 19.69
N ILE A 151 6.10 -3.45 19.94
CA ILE A 151 5.81 -2.44 18.92
C ILE A 151 7.08 -1.58 18.82
N ASN A 152 7.77 -1.68 17.70
CA ASN A 152 9.03 -0.97 17.47
C ASN A 152 8.86 0.25 16.55
N GLN A 153 7.68 0.41 15.94
CA GLN A 153 7.40 1.46 14.99
C GLN A 153 5.89 1.59 14.79
N TYR A 154 5.44 2.80 14.45
CA TYR A 154 4.15 2.99 13.80
C TYR A 154 4.34 3.90 12.59
N PHE A 155 3.38 3.84 11.67
CA PHE A 155 3.25 4.80 10.59
C PHE A 155 2.06 5.68 10.89
N ARG A 156 2.18 6.96 10.59
CA ARG A 156 1.08 7.91 10.68
C ARG A 156 0.83 8.58 9.34
N GLY A 157 -0.44 8.79 9.05
CA GLY A 157 -0.84 9.62 7.94
C GLY A 157 -0.51 11.09 8.18
N TYR A 158 -0.19 11.80 7.12
CA TYR A 158 -0.04 13.24 7.16
C TYR A 158 -1.38 13.92 7.37
N ASP A 159 -1.35 15.07 8.04
CA ASP A 159 -2.46 16.02 8.01
C ASP A 159 -2.51 16.78 6.67
N THR A 160 -3.46 17.70 6.53
CA THR A 160 -3.63 18.50 5.30
C THR A 160 -2.41 19.36 4.97
N ALA A 161 -1.79 19.99 5.97
CA ALA A 161 -0.66 20.89 5.77
C ALA A 161 0.61 20.11 5.40
N GLU A 162 0.86 18.99 6.09
CA GLU A 162 1.95 18.07 5.79
C GLU A 162 1.79 17.45 4.40
N THR A 163 0.56 17.06 4.03
CA THR A 163 0.27 16.53 2.69
C THR A 163 0.63 17.56 1.61
N ALA A 164 0.25 18.83 1.80
CA ALA A 164 0.59 19.89 0.86
C ALA A 164 2.11 20.15 0.79
N ALA A 165 2.81 20.13 1.93
CA ALA A 165 4.25 20.36 2.00
C ALA A 165 5.07 19.22 1.36
N HIS A 166 4.65 17.97 1.55
CA HIS A 166 5.36 16.79 1.05
C HIS A 166 5.02 16.41 -0.38
N ASN A 167 3.96 17.00 -0.96
CA ASN A 167 3.53 16.72 -2.32
C ASN A 167 3.33 18.02 -3.12
N PRO A 168 4.40 18.83 -3.33
CA PRO A 168 4.32 20.13 -4.04
C PRO A 168 4.09 19.99 -5.56
N GLY A 169 3.73 18.80 -6.04
CA GLY A 169 3.69 18.43 -7.45
C GLY A 169 2.62 19.17 -8.25
N THR A 170 2.81 19.16 -9.58
CA THR A 170 1.98 19.87 -10.55
C THR A 170 0.50 19.52 -10.46
N LEU A 171 -0.32 20.56 -10.53
CA LEU A 171 -1.76 20.52 -10.71
C LEU A 171 -2.07 19.73 -11.99
N SER A 172 -2.50 18.48 -11.83
CA SER A 172 -3.24 17.75 -12.87
C SER A 172 -4.72 18.16 -12.86
N VAL A 173 -5.01 19.24 -12.14
CA VAL A 173 -6.25 20.00 -12.13
C VAL A 173 -6.11 21.09 -13.19
N CYS A 174 -6.89 20.99 -14.26
CA CYS A 174 -6.82 21.87 -15.41
C CYS A 174 -7.76 23.05 -15.21
N GLY A 175 -7.25 24.10 -14.57
CA GLY A 175 -8.05 25.29 -14.23
C GLY A 175 -8.64 25.16 -12.84
N THR A 176 -9.96 25.14 -12.71
CA THR A 176 -10.67 24.93 -11.45
C THR A 176 -10.70 23.45 -11.08
N ASP A 177 -10.85 23.10 -9.81
CA ASP A 177 -11.01 21.70 -9.42
C ASP A 177 -12.46 21.24 -9.66
N ALA A 178 -12.66 20.46 -10.72
CA ALA A 178 -13.89 19.77 -11.06
C ALA A 178 -13.93 18.32 -10.56
N ARG A 179 -13.14 17.93 -9.58
CA ARG A 179 -13.32 16.62 -8.92
C ARG A 179 -14.35 16.75 -7.81
N ARG A 180 -15.20 15.74 -7.65
CA ARG A 180 -16.15 15.69 -6.53
C ARG A 180 -16.15 14.30 -5.89
N ASP A 181 -16.53 14.24 -4.63
CA ASP A 181 -16.75 12.97 -3.94
C ASP A 181 -17.68 12.10 -4.78
N VAL A 182 -17.40 10.81 -4.89
CA VAL A 182 -18.24 9.90 -5.69
C VAL A 182 -19.71 9.96 -5.27
N ALA A 183 -20.00 10.21 -3.99
CA ALA A 183 -21.36 10.38 -3.45
C ALA A 183 -22.16 11.52 -4.12
N CYS A 184 -21.50 12.54 -4.67
CA CYS A 184 -22.17 13.62 -5.42
C CYS A 184 -22.84 13.13 -6.71
N TYR A 185 -22.42 11.98 -7.22
CA TYR A 185 -22.85 11.43 -8.50
C TYR A 185 -23.80 10.23 -8.37
N GLN A 186 -24.16 9.84 -7.14
CA GLN A 186 -24.98 8.66 -6.88
C GLN A 186 -26.33 8.70 -7.62
N THR A 187 -26.94 9.88 -7.74
CA THR A 187 -28.23 10.05 -8.44
C THR A 187 -28.08 10.50 -9.89
N SER A 188 -27.12 11.38 -10.18
CA SER A 188 -26.95 11.98 -11.51
C SER A 188 -26.19 11.10 -12.50
N HIS A 189 -25.26 10.27 -12.01
CA HIS A 189 -24.43 9.35 -12.79
C HIS A 189 -24.30 8.00 -12.07
N PRO A 190 -25.43 7.28 -11.89
CA PRO A 190 -25.48 6.09 -11.04
C PRO A 190 -24.60 4.94 -11.56
N THR A 191 -24.38 4.86 -12.87
CA THR A 191 -23.51 3.83 -13.46
C THR A 191 -22.04 4.10 -13.13
N GLU A 192 -21.55 5.31 -13.37
CA GLU A 192 -20.18 5.73 -13.05
C GLU A 192 -19.91 5.62 -11.55
N TYR A 193 -20.87 6.04 -10.71
CA TYR A 193 -20.84 5.84 -9.26
C TYR A 193 -20.67 4.35 -8.90
N THR A 194 -21.50 3.47 -9.48
CA THR A 194 -21.45 2.03 -9.18
C THR A 194 -20.14 1.40 -9.63
N ARG A 195 -19.63 1.79 -10.81
CA ARG A 195 -18.35 1.27 -11.34
C ARG A 195 -17.16 1.71 -10.48
N ALA A 196 -17.22 2.89 -9.86
CA ALA A 196 -16.19 3.35 -8.95
C ALA A 196 -16.01 2.46 -7.71
N ASN A 197 -17.00 1.61 -7.35
CA ASN A 197 -16.90 0.72 -6.19
C ASN A 197 -15.71 -0.24 -6.30
N ALA A 198 -15.37 -0.69 -7.51
CA ALA A 198 -14.26 -1.62 -7.78
C ALA A 198 -12.86 -1.01 -7.55
N VAL A 199 -12.79 0.29 -7.26
CA VAL A 199 -11.55 1.04 -7.02
C VAL A 199 -11.24 1.11 -5.52
N ALA A 200 -9.98 0.92 -5.18
CA ALA A 200 -9.44 0.93 -3.84
C ALA A 200 -8.32 1.96 -3.68
N ARG A 201 -8.21 2.51 -2.48
CA ARG A 201 -7.01 3.24 -2.03
C ARG A 201 -5.89 2.23 -1.83
N GLN A 202 -4.69 2.53 -2.32
CA GLN A 202 -3.49 1.78 -1.98
C GLN A 202 -2.64 2.58 -1.00
N LEU A 203 -2.35 2.00 0.18
CA LEU A 203 -1.36 2.48 1.14
C LEU A 203 -0.10 1.63 1.00
N LEU A 204 0.96 2.23 0.49
CA LEU A 204 2.21 1.55 0.13
C LEU A 204 3.20 1.69 1.26
N ASN A 205 3.70 0.56 1.77
CA ASN A 205 4.78 0.58 2.75
C ASN A 205 4.44 1.42 4.00
N GLY A 206 3.15 1.59 4.27
CA GLY A 206 2.62 2.44 5.35
C GLY A 206 2.79 3.95 5.16
N ILE A 207 3.38 4.43 4.06
CA ILE A 207 3.75 5.85 3.90
C ILE A 207 3.49 6.43 2.50
N GLY A 208 3.31 5.59 1.48
CA GLY A 208 3.01 6.00 0.10
C GLY A 208 1.55 5.80 -0.26
N HIS A 209 1.12 6.42 -1.36
CA HIS A 209 -0.27 6.46 -1.77
C HIS A 209 -0.44 6.35 -3.28
N CYS A 210 -1.28 5.40 -3.71
CA CYS A 210 -1.72 5.23 -5.10
C CYS A 210 -3.18 4.75 -5.14
N THR A 211 -3.68 4.46 -6.33
CA THR A 211 -4.98 3.86 -6.59
C THR A 211 -4.79 2.46 -7.21
N ALA A 212 -5.61 1.50 -6.80
CA ALA A 212 -5.67 0.16 -7.40
C ALA A 212 -7.13 -0.25 -7.61
N TRP A 213 -7.40 -1.27 -8.41
CA TRP A 213 -8.77 -1.67 -8.70
C TRP A 213 -8.89 -3.11 -9.16
N ARG A 214 -10.07 -3.72 -8.96
CA ARG A 214 -10.36 -5.10 -9.38
C ARG A 214 -10.53 -5.19 -10.89
N VAL A 215 -9.83 -6.13 -11.52
CA VAL A 215 -9.95 -6.41 -12.96
C VAL A 215 -10.46 -7.82 -13.23
N GLY A 216 -11.53 -7.94 -14.02
CA GLY A 216 -12.09 -9.23 -14.41
C GLY A 216 -12.70 -10.06 -13.26
N ASN A 217 -13.11 -11.29 -13.59
CA ASN A 217 -13.95 -12.11 -12.70
C ASN A 217 -13.19 -12.86 -11.60
N THR A 218 -11.86 -12.82 -11.60
CA THR A 218 -11.01 -13.60 -10.69
C THR A 218 -10.30 -12.72 -9.66
N ASN A 219 -9.49 -13.31 -8.77
CA ASN A 219 -8.68 -12.56 -7.80
C ASN A 219 -7.53 -11.83 -8.51
N ARG A 220 -7.87 -10.71 -9.14
CA ARG A 220 -6.98 -9.89 -9.95
C ARG A 220 -7.23 -8.42 -9.69
N MET A 221 -6.14 -7.69 -9.50
CA MET A 221 -6.08 -6.26 -9.25
C MET A 221 -5.07 -5.63 -10.22
N LEU A 222 -5.31 -4.37 -10.60
CA LEU A 222 -4.38 -3.56 -11.38
C LEU A 222 -4.03 -2.26 -10.64
N THR A 223 -2.78 -1.82 -10.82
CA THR A 223 -2.25 -0.50 -10.49
C THR A 223 -1.01 -0.22 -11.36
N ASN A 224 -0.31 0.89 -11.17
CA ASN A 224 0.96 1.16 -11.86
C ASN A 224 2.14 0.39 -11.25
N GLN A 225 3.17 0.12 -12.07
CA GLN A 225 4.41 -0.48 -11.57
C GLN A 225 5.22 0.50 -10.72
N HIS A 226 5.22 1.79 -11.03
CA HIS A 226 5.93 2.78 -10.21
C HIS A 226 5.32 2.93 -8.80
N CYS A 227 4.06 2.51 -8.62
CA CYS A 227 3.47 2.35 -7.30
C CYS A 227 4.04 1.11 -6.62
N MET A 228 4.11 -0.03 -7.32
CA MET A 228 4.55 -1.30 -6.75
C MET A 228 5.51 -2.01 -7.70
N GLU A 229 6.80 -1.97 -7.39
CA GLU A 229 7.84 -2.38 -8.33
C GLU A 229 8.16 -3.87 -8.26
N ASN A 230 7.85 -4.50 -7.13
CA ASN A 230 8.20 -5.88 -6.88
C ASN A 230 7.26 -6.54 -5.86
N ALA A 231 7.45 -7.85 -5.66
CA ALA A 231 6.61 -8.64 -4.75
C ALA A 231 6.79 -8.24 -3.26
N SER A 232 7.89 -7.60 -2.88
CA SER A 232 8.07 -7.05 -1.53
C SER A 232 7.17 -5.83 -1.32
N ASP A 233 7.12 -4.92 -2.30
CA ASP A 233 6.23 -3.75 -2.25
C ASP A 233 4.75 -4.18 -2.20
N LEU A 234 4.38 -5.25 -2.93
CA LEU A 234 3.05 -5.85 -2.85
C LEU A 234 2.74 -6.32 -1.42
N ARG A 235 3.65 -7.06 -0.80
CA ARG A 235 3.47 -7.56 0.59
C ARG A 235 3.46 -6.42 1.61
N ALA A 236 4.08 -5.29 1.30
CA ALA A 236 4.07 -4.08 2.12
C ALA A 236 2.79 -3.23 1.90
N SER A 237 1.99 -3.55 0.88
CA SER A 237 0.82 -2.77 0.46
C SER A 237 -0.49 -3.22 1.12
N GLU A 238 -1.29 -2.22 1.48
CA GLU A 238 -2.65 -2.35 1.96
C GLU A 238 -3.62 -1.70 0.96
N PHE A 239 -4.73 -2.37 0.68
CA PHE A 239 -5.77 -1.90 -0.25
C PHE A 239 -7.09 -1.71 0.50
N GLN A 240 -7.69 -0.52 0.41
CA GLN A 240 -8.95 -0.19 1.08
C GLN A 240 -10.03 0.15 0.06
N PHE A 241 -11.06 -0.70 0.00
CA PHE A 241 -12.28 -0.49 -0.77
C PHE A 241 -13.30 0.31 0.04
N ASP A 242 -14.23 1.00 -0.66
CA ASP A 242 -15.26 1.86 -0.07
C ASP A 242 -14.72 2.96 0.88
N TYR A 243 -13.45 3.36 0.72
CA TYR A 243 -12.92 4.57 1.33
C TYR A 243 -13.43 5.82 0.59
N GLN A 244 -14.68 6.19 0.82
CA GLN A 244 -15.35 7.31 0.16
C GLN A 244 -16.27 8.06 1.13
N CYS A 245 -16.46 9.36 0.91
CA CYS A 245 -17.36 10.16 1.73
C CYS A 245 -18.78 9.58 1.68
N ALA A 246 -19.44 9.50 2.85
CA ALA A 246 -20.82 9.03 2.94
C ALA A 246 -21.80 10.03 2.31
N THR A 247 -21.47 11.32 2.35
CA THR A 247 -22.27 12.39 1.74
C THR A 247 -21.39 13.28 0.85
N CYS A 248 -21.98 13.84 -0.20
CA CYS A 248 -21.29 14.77 -1.10
C CYS A 248 -20.71 15.97 -0.32
N GLY A 249 -19.37 16.15 -0.36
CA GLY A 249 -18.68 17.24 0.33
C GLY A 249 -18.66 17.11 1.86
N GLY A 250 -19.04 15.96 2.40
CA GLY A 250 -19.25 15.77 3.83
C GLY A 250 -17.98 15.60 4.66
N ASN A 251 -16.82 15.35 4.03
CA ASN A 251 -15.58 14.99 4.70
C ASN A 251 -15.75 13.85 5.74
N ASN A 252 -16.65 12.91 5.44
CA ASN A 252 -17.09 11.83 6.32
C ASN A 252 -16.86 10.47 5.64
N PRO A 253 -15.60 10.07 5.41
CA PRO A 253 -15.31 8.78 4.79
C PRO A 253 -15.93 7.64 5.59
N ARG A 254 -16.56 6.70 4.88
CA ARG A 254 -16.99 5.44 5.46
C ARG A 254 -15.80 4.59 5.89
N THR A 255 -16.03 3.71 6.85
CA THR A 255 -15.09 2.64 7.19
C THR A 255 -15.03 1.65 6.03
N GLY A 256 -13.95 1.72 5.25
CA GLY A 256 -13.74 0.84 4.12
C GLY A 256 -13.35 -0.60 4.50
N THR A 257 -13.30 -1.48 3.50
CA THR A 257 -12.78 -2.86 3.66
C THR A 257 -11.32 -2.91 3.27
N LYS A 258 -10.47 -3.32 4.21
CA LYS A 258 -9.01 -3.40 4.04
C LYS A 258 -8.54 -4.84 3.79
N VAL A 259 -7.71 -5.04 2.77
CA VAL A 259 -7.03 -6.30 2.42
C VAL A 259 -5.55 -6.05 2.10
N SER A 260 -4.70 -7.08 2.19
CA SER A 260 -3.26 -6.98 1.84
C SER A 260 -2.91 -7.71 0.56
N GLY A 261 -1.74 -7.40 -0.02
CA GLY A 261 -1.24 -8.08 -1.21
C GLY A 261 -0.91 -9.56 -0.98
N LEU A 262 -1.20 -10.40 -1.96
CA LEU A 262 -0.94 -11.85 -1.94
C LEU A 262 0.19 -12.23 -2.91
N GLU A 263 -0.08 -12.20 -4.21
CA GLU A 263 0.85 -12.66 -5.25
C GLU A 263 0.99 -11.61 -6.35
N LEU A 264 2.23 -11.32 -6.75
CA LEU A 264 2.53 -10.49 -7.90
C LEU A 264 2.57 -11.40 -9.13
N ILE A 265 1.69 -11.14 -10.09
CA ILE A 265 1.45 -12.04 -11.22
C ILE A 265 2.25 -11.57 -12.44
N LYS A 266 2.18 -10.28 -12.73
CA LYS A 266 2.89 -9.69 -13.87
C LYS A 266 3.13 -8.21 -13.66
N ILE A 267 4.28 -7.73 -14.13
CA ILE A 267 4.62 -6.32 -14.13
C ILE A 267 5.20 -5.92 -15.49
N SER A 268 5.03 -4.65 -15.85
CA SER A 268 5.78 -4.00 -16.92
C SER A 268 6.31 -2.67 -16.38
N GLY A 269 7.60 -2.44 -16.60
CA GLY A 269 8.30 -1.30 -15.98
C GLY A 269 7.78 0.06 -16.43
N LEU A 270 8.13 1.10 -15.67
CA LEU A 270 7.75 2.51 -15.92
C LEU A 270 8.11 2.98 -17.34
N ASN A 271 9.26 2.57 -17.87
CA ASN A 271 9.71 2.90 -19.22
C ASN A 271 9.05 2.03 -20.32
N GLN A 272 8.07 1.20 -19.96
CA GLN A 272 7.31 0.32 -20.86
C GLN A 272 5.81 0.62 -20.75
N LEU A 273 5.04 -0.19 -20.03
CA LEU A 273 3.58 -0.02 -19.88
C LEU A 273 3.17 0.40 -18.46
N ASP A 274 4.11 0.43 -17.51
CA ASP A 274 3.88 0.87 -16.13
C ASP A 274 2.62 0.25 -15.48
N TYR A 275 2.54 -1.08 -15.44
CA TYR A 275 1.43 -1.76 -14.75
C TYR A 275 1.94 -2.88 -13.85
N ALA A 276 1.16 -3.15 -12.80
CA ALA A 276 1.30 -4.31 -11.95
C ALA A 276 -0.06 -5.04 -11.85
N LEU A 277 -0.08 -6.30 -12.28
CA LEU A 277 -1.17 -7.25 -12.09
C LEU A 277 -0.85 -8.14 -10.89
N PHE A 278 -1.77 -8.20 -9.93
CA PHE A 278 -1.55 -8.94 -8.68
C PHE A 278 -2.86 -9.49 -8.12
N SER A 279 -2.75 -10.30 -7.08
CA SER A 279 -3.86 -10.82 -6.28
C SER A 279 -3.78 -10.31 -4.83
N VAL A 280 -4.89 -10.38 -4.11
CA VAL A 280 -4.98 -9.96 -2.70
C VAL A 280 -5.39 -11.11 -1.79
N ASN A 281 -5.00 -11.01 -0.52
CA ASN A 281 -5.52 -11.85 0.55
C ASN A 281 -6.99 -11.51 0.83
N ASN A 282 -7.74 -12.45 1.39
CA ASN A 282 -9.14 -12.25 1.78
C ASN A 282 -10.02 -11.68 0.64
N PHE A 283 -9.82 -12.19 -0.58
CA PHE A 283 -10.48 -11.69 -1.78
C PHE A 283 -12.02 -11.74 -1.69
N ASP A 284 -12.56 -12.72 -0.98
CA ASP A 284 -13.98 -12.86 -0.66
C ASP A 284 -14.58 -11.58 -0.05
N ARG A 285 -13.80 -10.85 0.76
CA ARG A 285 -14.25 -9.60 1.39
C ARG A 285 -14.41 -8.43 0.42
N VAL A 286 -13.77 -8.49 -0.75
CA VAL A 286 -13.80 -7.40 -1.74
C VAL A 286 -14.58 -7.74 -3.00
N GLN A 287 -15.12 -8.96 -3.10
CA GLN A 287 -15.92 -9.40 -4.24
C GLN A 287 -17.20 -8.58 -4.45
N SER A 288 -17.83 -8.16 -3.35
CA SER A 288 -19.08 -7.37 -3.37
C SER A 288 -18.93 -5.97 -3.98
N PHE A 289 -17.71 -5.42 -4.05
CA PHE A 289 -17.46 -4.11 -4.64
C PHE A 289 -17.43 -4.13 -6.19
N GLY A 290 -17.68 -5.28 -6.81
CA GLY A 290 -17.69 -5.43 -8.26
C GLY A 290 -16.29 -5.35 -8.88
N THR A 291 -16.24 -5.41 -10.22
CA THR A 291 -15.00 -5.41 -10.99
C THR A 291 -15.14 -4.55 -12.25
N LEU A 292 -14.02 -4.19 -12.84
CA LEU A 292 -13.92 -3.51 -14.12
C LEU A 292 -13.34 -4.45 -15.18
N TYR A 293 -13.68 -4.16 -16.43
CA TYR A 293 -13.20 -4.90 -17.59
C TYR A 293 -12.40 -3.99 -18.51
N LEU A 294 -11.44 -4.56 -19.22
CA LEU A 294 -10.57 -3.83 -20.13
C LEU A 294 -11.22 -3.74 -21.51
N GLU A 295 -11.12 -2.58 -22.16
CA GLU A 295 -11.32 -2.52 -23.59
C GLU A 295 -10.23 -3.29 -24.33
N THR A 296 -10.65 -3.99 -25.38
CA THR A 296 -9.78 -4.77 -26.25
C THR A 296 -9.54 -4.07 -27.59
N ARG A 297 -9.80 -2.75 -27.62
CA ARG A 297 -9.56 -1.86 -28.75
C ARG A 297 -8.79 -0.63 -28.29
N GLU A 298 -8.27 0.13 -29.24
CA GLU A 298 -7.78 1.48 -28.98
C GLU A 298 -8.93 2.44 -28.63
N SER A 299 -8.59 3.47 -27.87
CA SER A 299 -9.45 4.64 -27.68
C SER A 299 -9.65 5.38 -29.01
N ILE A 300 -10.76 6.12 -29.14
CA ILE A 300 -11.00 7.01 -30.28
C ILE A 300 -10.98 8.47 -29.86
N ALA A 301 -10.67 9.38 -30.79
CA ALA A 301 -10.64 10.81 -30.50
C ALA A 301 -12.03 11.31 -30.09
N GLY A 302 -12.09 12.13 -29.04
CA GLY A 302 -13.33 12.67 -28.49
C GLY A 302 -14.15 11.67 -27.67
N GLU A 303 -13.65 10.45 -27.43
CA GLU A 303 -14.33 9.47 -26.59
C GLU A 303 -14.48 10.01 -25.15
N ARG A 304 -15.72 10.15 -24.66
CA ARG A 304 -15.99 10.62 -23.31
C ARG A 304 -15.45 9.62 -22.29
N ILE A 305 -14.77 10.13 -21.26
CA ILE A 305 -14.16 9.32 -20.20
C ILE A 305 -14.59 9.79 -18.82
N TYR A 306 -14.32 8.94 -17.82
CA TYR A 306 -14.35 9.31 -16.42
C TYR A 306 -13.29 8.56 -15.62
N ILE A 307 -12.85 9.15 -14.51
CA ILE A 307 -11.74 8.63 -13.70
C ILE A 307 -12.16 8.58 -12.22
N PRO A 308 -12.49 7.40 -11.69
CA PRO A 308 -12.58 7.20 -10.25
C PRO A 308 -11.18 6.97 -9.66
N GLY A 309 -10.87 7.62 -8.55
CA GLY A 309 -9.56 7.45 -7.91
C GLY A 309 -9.41 8.15 -6.57
N HIS A 310 -8.23 7.98 -5.98
CA HIS A 310 -7.88 8.55 -4.67
C HIS A 310 -6.77 9.60 -4.81
N GLY A 311 -7.14 10.81 -5.23
CA GLY A 311 -6.23 11.95 -5.27
C GLY A 311 -6.11 12.68 -3.93
N ASP A 312 -4.98 13.37 -3.74
CA ASP A 312 -4.66 14.23 -2.57
C ASP A 312 -4.62 13.49 -1.24
N VAL A 313 -4.42 12.16 -1.24
CA VAL A 313 -4.54 11.32 -0.03
C VAL A 313 -5.95 11.42 0.59
N LYS A 314 -6.97 11.69 -0.24
CA LYS A 314 -8.36 11.89 0.19
C LYS A 314 -9.26 10.68 -0.13
N PRO A 315 -10.48 10.64 0.44
CA PRO A 315 -11.51 9.69 0.04
C PRO A 315 -11.79 9.75 -1.48
N LYS A 316 -12.35 8.65 -1.99
CA LYS A 316 -12.57 8.46 -3.43
C LYS A 316 -13.35 9.62 -4.05
N ARG A 317 -12.82 10.14 -5.15
CA ARG A 317 -13.47 11.15 -5.99
C ARG A 317 -13.65 10.63 -7.41
N LEU A 318 -14.57 11.26 -8.13
CA LEU A 318 -14.85 11.00 -9.54
C LEU A 318 -14.56 12.26 -10.36
N SER A 319 -13.81 12.08 -11.43
CA SER A 319 -13.53 13.13 -12.41
C SER A 319 -14.40 12.88 -13.65
N LEU A 320 -15.33 13.81 -13.91
CA LEU A 320 -16.25 13.78 -15.07
C LEU A 320 -16.04 14.96 -16.03
N PHE A 321 -15.48 16.06 -15.55
CA PHE A 321 -15.35 17.32 -16.27
C PHE A 321 -13.89 17.77 -16.33
N GLU A 322 -13.56 18.52 -17.38
CA GLU A 322 -12.17 18.90 -17.68
C GLU A 322 -11.61 19.97 -16.74
N ASP A 323 -12.44 20.94 -16.33
CA ASP A 323 -12.00 22.17 -15.63
C ASP A 323 -13.04 22.64 -14.60
N SER A 324 -14.31 22.75 -14.99
CA SER A 324 -15.37 23.21 -14.08
C SER A 324 -16.51 22.21 -13.98
N GLN A 325 -17.10 22.12 -12.79
CA GLN A 325 -18.29 21.30 -12.57
C GLN A 325 -19.43 21.72 -13.50
N GLY A 326 -19.98 20.74 -14.23
CA GLY A 326 -21.05 20.99 -15.20
C GLY A 326 -20.57 21.57 -16.54
N GLY A 327 -19.25 21.72 -16.74
CA GLY A 327 -18.66 22.18 -17.99
C GLY A 327 -18.44 21.06 -19.01
N ALA A 328 -17.39 21.21 -19.83
CA ALA A 328 -16.99 20.18 -20.79
C ALA A 328 -16.64 18.88 -20.07
N THR A 329 -17.13 17.75 -20.58
CA THR A 329 -16.82 16.44 -20.03
C THR A 329 -15.42 16.00 -20.45
N CYS A 330 -14.73 15.28 -19.57
CA CYS A 330 -13.46 14.64 -19.91
C CYS A 330 -13.58 13.78 -21.17
N LYS A 331 -12.60 13.86 -22.05
CA LYS A 331 -12.52 13.06 -23.28
C LYS A 331 -11.09 12.75 -23.69
N ILE A 332 -10.92 11.76 -24.57
CA ILE A 332 -9.64 11.45 -25.20
C ILE A 332 -9.30 12.53 -26.23
N ASP A 333 -8.24 13.29 -25.97
CA ASP A 333 -7.72 14.32 -26.88
C ASP A 333 -6.63 13.77 -27.80
N THR A 334 -5.76 12.91 -27.25
CA THR A 334 -4.66 12.26 -27.98
C THR A 334 -4.86 10.75 -27.94
N VAL A 335 -5.23 10.15 -29.06
CA VAL A 335 -5.48 8.70 -29.14
C VAL A 335 -4.22 7.89 -28.86
N SER A 336 -3.08 8.29 -29.40
CA SER A 336 -1.83 7.55 -29.24
C SER A 336 -0.61 8.46 -29.29
N ALA A 337 0.20 8.40 -28.24
CA ALA A 337 1.54 8.95 -28.14
C ALA A 337 2.46 7.85 -27.57
N GLY A 338 3.01 7.01 -28.45
CA GLY A 338 3.72 5.79 -28.05
C GLY A 338 2.78 4.84 -27.29
N VAL A 339 3.14 4.49 -26.05
CA VAL A 339 2.34 3.63 -25.17
C VAL A 339 1.19 4.36 -24.47
N ASN A 340 1.09 5.69 -24.63
CA ASN A 340 0.16 6.54 -23.89
C ASN A 340 -1.01 7.03 -24.74
N THR A 341 -2.10 7.38 -24.07
CA THR A 341 -3.18 8.24 -24.56
C THR A 341 -3.31 9.45 -23.65
N GLY A 342 -3.73 10.59 -24.19
CA GLY A 342 -3.80 11.88 -23.50
C GLY A 342 -5.21 12.44 -23.44
N TYR A 343 -5.53 13.11 -22.34
CA TYR A 343 -6.83 13.70 -22.05
C TYR A 343 -6.70 14.87 -21.07
N ARG A 344 -7.71 15.74 -21.03
CA ARG A 344 -7.88 16.74 -19.96
C ARG A 344 -8.96 16.26 -19.02
N CYS A 345 -8.55 15.87 -17.82
CA CYS A 345 -9.48 15.43 -16.78
C CYS A 345 -8.81 15.59 -15.44
N ASP A 346 -9.42 16.29 -14.50
CA ASP A 346 -8.76 16.62 -13.25
C ASP A 346 -8.33 15.37 -12.48
N THR A 347 -7.04 15.27 -12.17
CA THR A 347 -6.48 14.29 -11.24
C THR A 347 -5.49 15.00 -10.30
N SER A 348 -4.88 14.25 -9.39
CA SER A 348 -3.78 14.74 -8.57
C SER A 348 -2.99 13.56 -7.99
N GLY A 349 -1.91 13.85 -7.25
CA GLY A 349 -1.11 12.85 -6.56
C GLY A 349 -1.96 11.81 -5.83
N GLY A 350 -1.65 10.53 -6.06
CA GLY A 350 -2.40 9.38 -5.57
C GLY A 350 -3.34 8.76 -6.61
N ASN A 351 -3.66 9.45 -7.70
CA ASN A 351 -4.40 8.87 -8.84
C ASN A 351 -3.54 7.96 -9.72
N SER A 352 -2.23 7.85 -9.49
CA SER A 352 -1.43 6.81 -10.15
C SER A 352 -2.09 5.45 -9.96
N GLY A 353 -2.36 4.77 -11.07
CA GLY A 353 -3.03 3.48 -11.15
C GLY A 353 -4.55 3.56 -11.29
N SER A 354 -5.15 4.76 -11.26
CA SER A 354 -6.59 4.94 -11.47
C SER A 354 -7.01 4.46 -12.86
N PRO A 355 -8.15 3.73 -12.96
CA PRO A 355 -8.69 3.34 -14.25
C PRO A 355 -9.31 4.55 -14.94
N VAL A 356 -9.01 4.72 -16.23
CA VAL A 356 -9.72 5.67 -17.11
C VAL A 356 -10.76 4.88 -17.87
N LEU A 357 -12.05 5.16 -17.65
CA LEU A 357 -13.14 4.38 -18.24
C LEU A 357 -13.80 5.14 -19.39
N ALA A 358 -14.10 4.43 -20.48
CA ALA A 358 -14.97 4.95 -21.53
C ALA A 358 -16.41 5.05 -21.01
N ALA A 359 -17.05 6.21 -21.16
CA ALA A 359 -18.43 6.41 -20.72
C ALA A 359 -19.45 5.59 -21.53
N SER A 360 -19.11 5.18 -22.75
CA SER A 360 -19.98 4.40 -23.63
C SER A 360 -20.08 2.93 -23.23
N SER A 361 -19.00 2.33 -22.75
CA SER A 361 -18.92 0.89 -22.42
C SER A 361 -18.69 0.61 -20.95
N HIS A 362 -18.31 1.63 -20.17
CA HIS A 362 -17.86 1.51 -18.78
C HIS A 362 -16.71 0.50 -18.58
N LYS A 363 -15.93 0.30 -19.64
CA LYS A 363 -14.69 -0.47 -19.62
C LYS A 363 -13.50 0.48 -19.52
N VAL A 364 -12.43 0.01 -18.89
CA VAL A 364 -11.17 0.75 -18.78
C VAL A 364 -10.57 0.85 -20.19
N ILE A 365 -10.14 2.03 -20.61
CA ILE A 365 -9.44 2.33 -21.87
C ILE A 365 -8.00 2.82 -21.66
N ALA A 366 -7.68 3.32 -20.46
CA ALA A 366 -6.32 3.68 -20.09
C ALA A 366 -6.06 3.48 -18.59
N LEU A 367 -4.79 3.38 -18.22
CA LEU A 367 -4.31 3.35 -16.83
C LEU A 367 -3.57 4.65 -16.53
N HIS A 368 -4.14 5.52 -15.69
CA HIS A 368 -3.58 6.85 -15.40
C HIS A 368 -2.22 6.72 -14.69
N HIS A 369 -1.18 7.41 -15.17
CA HIS A 369 0.16 7.37 -14.56
C HIS A 369 0.95 8.67 -14.61
N LEU A 370 0.64 9.59 -15.53
CA LEU A 370 1.34 10.89 -15.64
C LEU A 370 0.37 12.06 -15.54
N GLY A 371 0.75 13.00 -14.67
CA GLY A 371 0.06 14.26 -14.47
C GLY A 371 0.40 15.33 -15.52
N GLY A 372 -0.38 16.40 -15.53
CA GLY A 372 -0.24 17.56 -16.40
C GLY A 372 -1.58 18.08 -16.94
N CYS A 373 -1.55 19.08 -17.82
CA CYS A 373 -2.73 19.52 -18.57
C CYS A 373 -2.31 19.69 -20.03
N PRO A 374 -2.28 18.62 -20.83
CA PRO A 374 -3.01 17.34 -20.65
C PRO A 374 -2.39 16.34 -19.64
N ASN A 375 -3.23 15.47 -19.09
CA ASN A 375 -2.91 14.25 -18.33
C ASN A 375 -2.75 13.04 -19.26
N TRP A 376 -2.09 11.98 -18.80
CA TRP A 376 -1.83 10.78 -19.62
C TRP A 376 -2.07 9.46 -18.89
N GLY A 377 -2.49 8.46 -19.66
CA GLY A 377 -2.60 7.07 -19.21
C GLY A 377 -1.95 6.11 -20.21
N THR A 378 -1.41 4.99 -19.71
CA THR A 378 -1.01 3.86 -20.57
C THR A 378 -2.22 3.33 -21.30
N ARG A 379 -2.11 3.11 -22.61
CA ARG A 379 -3.15 2.50 -23.46
C ARG A 379 -3.47 1.10 -22.95
N ILE A 380 -4.69 0.89 -22.46
CA ILE A 380 -5.06 -0.37 -21.80
C ILE A 380 -5.00 -1.57 -22.76
N LYS A 381 -5.20 -1.34 -24.06
CA LYS A 381 -5.14 -2.38 -25.09
C LYS A 381 -3.79 -3.10 -25.06
N LEU A 382 -2.71 -2.34 -24.90
CA LEU A 382 -1.35 -2.89 -24.82
C LEU A 382 -1.16 -3.70 -23.53
N VAL A 383 -1.74 -3.25 -22.41
CA VAL A 383 -1.74 -3.98 -21.15
C VAL A 383 -2.54 -5.28 -21.30
N TYR A 384 -3.75 -5.22 -21.84
CA TYR A 384 -4.62 -6.37 -22.11
C TYR A 384 -3.89 -7.42 -22.96
N ASP A 385 -3.21 -7.02 -24.04
CA ASP A 385 -2.47 -7.96 -24.88
C ASP A 385 -1.40 -8.75 -24.10
N GLN A 386 -0.80 -8.15 -23.07
CA GLN A 386 0.15 -8.82 -22.19
C GLN A 386 -0.51 -9.71 -21.13
N ILE A 387 -1.70 -9.37 -20.63
CA ILE A 387 -2.33 -10.06 -19.48
C ILE A 387 -3.58 -10.87 -19.82
N ARG A 388 -3.99 -10.94 -21.10
CA ARG A 388 -5.25 -11.58 -21.53
C ARG A 388 -5.41 -13.06 -21.13
N THR A 389 -4.31 -13.76 -20.84
CA THR A 389 -4.33 -15.14 -20.34
C THR A 389 -4.40 -15.23 -18.81
N ASP A 390 -4.13 -14.13 -18.12
CA ASP A 390 -4.04 -14.06 -16.66
C ASP A 390 -5.34 -13.53 -16.03
N ILE A 391 -6.25 -12.95 -16.83
CA ILE A 391 -7.52 -12.37 -16.38
C ILE A 391 -8.71 -13.00 -17.13
N ASP A 392 -9.85 -13.10 -16.44
CA ASP A 392 -11.15 -13.34 -17.11
C ASP A 392 -11.80 -11.99 -17.40
N ASN A 393 -11.63 -11.50 -18.64
CA ASN A 393 -12.13 -10.20 -19.10
C ASN A 393 -13.57 -10.25 -19.67
N THR A 394 -14.34 -11.29 -19.36
CA THR A 394 -15.71 -11.46 -19.88
C THR A 394 -16.72 -10.73 -19.01
N PRO A 395 -17.40 -9.67 -19.51
CA PRO A 395 -18.43 -8.98 -18.74
C PRO A 395 -19.58 -9.92 -18.35
N ARG A 396 -20.02 -9.83 -17.09
CA ARG A 396 -21.18 -10.54 -16.54
C ARG A 396 -22.35 -9.62 -16.32
#